data_AF-A0A3B9X4V7-F1
#
_entry.id   AF-A0A3B9X4V7-F1
#
_cell.length_a   1.000
_cell.length_b   1.000
_cell.length_c   1.000
_cell.angle_alpha   90.00
_cell.angle_beta   90.00
_cell.angle_gamma   90.00
#
_symmetry.space_group_name_H-M   'P 1'
#
loop_
_entity.id
_entity.type
_entity.pdbx_description
1 polymer ?
#
loop_
_entity_poly.entity_id
_entity_poly.type
_entity_poly.pdbx_seq_one_letter_code
_entity_poly.pdbx_strand_id
1 'polypeptide(L)'
;MIDDNIGFSMGKITVATTNNKGHDVEFWAEDATNRICGISEQAAPHIKEQALAFRRAIYGVILNGMKSAIASDRTTASNKFNSIGHPEIAKILKEM
;
A
#
# COMPACT_ATOMS: atom_id res chain seq x y z
N MET A 1 24.66 -4.88 26.87
CA MET A 1 25.45 -4.07 25.91
C MET A 1 25.49 -4.84 24.60
N ILE A 2 24.78 -4.36 23.59
CA ILE A 2 25.15 -4.56 22.19
C ILE A 2 25.13 -3.15 21.62
N ASP A 3 26.32 -2.65 21.38
CA ASP A 3 26.58 -1.33 20.82
C ASP A 3 26.81 -1.55 19.33
N ASP A 4 25.71 -1.65 18.57
CA ASP A 4 25.78 -1.76 17.11
C ASP A 4 25.73 -0.34 16.54
N ASN A 5 26.91 0.28 16.52
CA ASN A 5 27.20 1.45 15.71
C ASN A 5 27.18 1.02 14.23
N ILE A 6 25.97 0.95 13.67
CA ILE A 6 25.78 0.76 12.24
C ILE A 6 25.74 2.14 11.60
N GLY A 7 26.92 2.61 11.18
CA GLY A 7 27.06 3.72 10.25
C GLY A 7 26.40 3.38 8.92
N PHE A 8 25.08 3.61 8.82
CA PHE A 8 24.32 3.44 7.58
C PHE A 8 24.30 4.76 6.80
N SER A 9 25.21 4.88 5.84
CA SER A 9 25.11 5.84 4.73
C SER A 9 25.15 5.07 3.42
N MET A 10 24.13 5.33 2.58
CA MET A 10 23.72 4.63 1.35
C MET A 10 23.10 3.24 1.54
N GLY A 11 21.76 3.21 1.49
CA GLY A 11 20.93 1.99 1.52
C GLY A 11 20.09 1.87 2.79
N LYS A 12 19.23 2.86 3.09
CA LYS A 12 18.32 2.80 4.23
C LYS A 12 17.27 1.71 4.00
N ILE A 13 17.47 0.54 4.60
CA ILE A 13 16.48 -0.53 4.64
C ILE A 13 15.43 -0.12 5.69
N THR A 14 14.19 0.08 5.26
CA THR A 14 13.07 0.38 6.16
C THR A 14 12.23 -0.88 6.35
N VAL A 15 11.99 -1.27 7.61
CA VAL A 15 11.11 -2.40 7.96
C VAL A 15 9.82 -1.84 8.55
N ALA A 16 8.68 -2.28 8.03
CA ALA A 16 7.37 -1.93 8.55
C ALA A 16 6.63 -3.19 9.02
N THR A 17 6.18 -3.19 10.28
CA THR A 17 5.53 -4.34 10.92
C THR A 17 4.07 -4.03 11.27
N THR A 18 3.25 -5.07 11.29
CA THR A 18 1.84 -5.03 11.70
C THR A 18 1.56 -6.16 12.69
N ASN A 19 0.56 -5.98 13.55
CA ASN A 19 0.17 -6.98 14.53
C ASN A 19 -1.16 -7.62 14.09
N ASN A 20 -1.16 -8.95 13.91
CA ASN A 20 -2.34 -9.76 13.60
C ASN A 20 -3.13 -9.31 12.34
N LYS A 21 -2.50 -8.57 11.42
CA LYS A 21 -3.09 -8.18 10.12
C LYS A 21 -1.99 -7.86 9.10
N GLY A 22 -2.36 -7.72 7.83
CA GLY A 22 -1.52 -7.11 6.81
C GLY A 22 -1.50 -5.59 6.89
N HIS A 23 -0.61 -4.96 6.13
CA HIS A 23 -0.61 -3.51 5.93
C HIS A 23 -1.88 -3.05 5.21
N ASP A 24 -2.33 -1.85 5.56
CA ASP A 24 -3.52 -1.25 4.95
C ASP A 24 -3.25 -0.85 3.49
N VAL A 25 -4.34 -0.65 2.74
CA VAL A 25 -4.26 -0.33 1.31
C VAL A 25 -3.53 0.99 1.10
N GLU A 26 -3.74 1.95 2.00
CA GLU A 26 -3.08 3.25 2.04
C GLU A 26 -1.55 3.12 2.21
N PHE A 27 -1.08 2.18 3.04
CA PHE A 27 0.35 1.92 3.22
C PHE A 27 0.99 1.45 1.91
N TRP A 28 0.36 0.48 1.24
CA TRP A 28 0.87 -0.04 -0.03
C TRP A 28 0.78 0.97 -1.16
N ALA A 29 -0.29 1.78 -1.18
CA ALA A 29 -0.43 2.86 -2.15
C ALA A 29 0.68 3.91 -1.97
N GLU A 30 1.03 4.26 -0.73
CA GLU A 30 2.11 5.19 -0.42
C GLU A 30 3.49 4.62 -0.80
N ASP A 31 3.80 3.38 -0.39
CA ASP A 31 5.07 2.71 -0.73
C ASP A 31 5.25 2.60 -2.25
N ALA A 32 4.22 2.15 -2.97
CA ALA A 32 4.25 2.08 -4.44
C ALA A 32 4.43 3.47 -5.07
N THR A 33 3.72 4.48 -4.56
CA THR A 33 3.84 5.86 -5.05
C THR A 33 5.25 6.41 -4.87
N ASN A 34 5.87 6.18 -3.70
CA ASN A 34 7.22 6.65 -3.40
C ASN A 34 8.28 5.97 -4.27
N ARG A 35 8.06 4.70 -4.64
CA ARG A 35 8.93 3.98 -5.59
C ARG A 35 8.80 4.50 -7.02
N ILE A 36 7.60 4.88 -7.43
CA ILE A 36 7.33 5.40 -8.78
C ILE A 36 7.84 6.84 -8.93
N CYS A 37 7.61 7.69 -7.93
CA CYS A 37 7.95 9.11 -7.99
C CYS A 37 8.81 9.52 -6.78
N GLY A 38 10.12 9.36 -6.95
CA GLY A 38 11.13 9.93 -6.06
C GLY A 38 11.37 11.41 -6.37
N ILE A 39 11.50 12.24 -5.34
CA ILE A 39 11.75 13.68 -5.47
C ILE A 39 13.14 13.96 -4.93
N SER A 40 14.02 14.53 -5.78
CA SER A 40 15.36 14.94 -5.37
C SER A 40 15.30 16.14 -4.41
N GLU A 41 16.07 16.08 -3.33
CA GLU A 41 16.22 17.18 -2.37
C GLU A 41 16.91 18.41 -2.99
N GLN A 42 17.67 18.24 -4.08
CA GLN A 42 18.42 19.29 -4.76
C GLN A 42 17.66 19.92 -5.94
N ALA A 43 16.46 19.43 -6.26
CA ALA A 43 15.68 19.96 -7.37
C ALA A 43 15.19 21.40 -7.13
N ALA A 44 15.03 22.17 -8.21
CA ALA A 44 14.50 23.54 -8.16
C ALA A 44 13.07 23.56 -7.60
N PRO A 45 12.64 24.65 -6.90
CA PRO A 45 11.34 24.70 -6.21
C PRO A 45 10.14 24.36 -7.11
N HIS A 46 10.09 24.94 -8.31
CA HIS A 46 9.00 24.71 -9.25
C HIS A 46 8.89 23.24 -9.74
N ILE A 47 10.04 22.56 -9.92
CA ILE A 47 10.07 21.13 -10.29
C ILE A 47 9.59 20.27 -9.13
N LYS A 48 9.97 20.61 -7.89
CA LYS A 48 9.50 19.90 -6.69
C LYS A 48 7.99 20.00 -6.54
N GLU A 49 7.43 21.19 -6.71
CA GLU A 49 5.98 21.40 -6.62
C GLU A 49 5.21 20.59 -7.67
N GLN A 50 5.68 20.57 -8.90
CA GLN A 50 5.10 19.75 -9.97
C GLN A 50 5.21 18.25 -9.65
N ALA A 51 6.38 17.79 -9.19
CA ALA A 51 6.59 16.40 -8.81
C ALA A 51 5.69 15.99 -7.63
N LEU A 52 5.51 16.84 -6.63
CA LEU A 52 4.59 16.60 -5.52
C LEU A 52 3.13 16.52 -6.00
N ALA A 53 2.72 17.40 -6.91
CA ALA A 53 1.38 17.36 -7.50
C ALA A 53 1.15 16.06 -8.29
N PHE A 54 2.12 15.65 -9.10
CA PHE A 54 2.06 14.40 -9.85
C PHE A 54 2.05 13.18 -8.93
N ARG A 55 2.86 13.17 -7.87
CA ARG A 55 2.90 12.10 -6.87
C ARG A 55 1.54 11.89 -6.20
N ARG A 56 0.81 12.97 -5.89
CA ARG A 56 -0.56 12.88 -5.36
C ARG A 56 -1.53 12.24 -6.36
N ALA A 57 -1.42 12.56 -7.64
CA ALA A 57 -2.24 11.94 -8.68
C ALA A 57 -1.97 10.43 -8.79
N ILE A 58 -0.68 10.03 -8.78
CA ILE A 58 -0.28 8.62 -8.79
C ILE A 58 -0.87 7.88 -7.57
N TYR A 59 -0.73 8.46 -6.37
CA TYR A 59 -1.29 7.88 -5.15
C TYR A 59 -2.80 7.62 -5.29
N GLY A 60 -3.55 8.60 -5.80
CA GLY A 60 -5.00 8.46 -5.99
C GLY A 60 -5.36 7.32 -6.94
N VAL A 61 -4.64 7.18 -8.06
CA VAL A 61 -4.87 6.10 -9.02
C VAL A 61 -4.57 4.74 -8.40
N ILE A 62 -3.43 4.60 -7.72
CA ILE A 62 -3.01 3.34 -7.10
C ILE A 62 -3.99 2.94 -6.00
N LEU A 63 -4.33 3.88 -5.11
CA LEU A 63 -5.25 3.60 -4.00
C LEU A 63 -6.61 3.13 -4.51
N ASN A 64 -7.16 3.81 -5.51
CA ASN A 64 -8.43 3.43 -6.11
C ASN A 64 -8.34 2.05 -6.79
N GLY A 65 -7.28 1.82 -7.56
CA GLY A 65 -7.05 0.52 -8.21
C GLY A 65 -6.94 -0.63 -7.21
N MET A 66 -6.19 -0.45 -6.12
CA MET A 66 -6.05 -1.47 -5.08
C MET A 66 -7.39 -1.73 -4.36
N LYS A 67 -8.16 -0.68 -4.06
CA LYS A 67 -9.50 -0.83 -3.46
C LYS A 67 -10.43 -1.62 -4.39
N SER A 68 -10.43 -1.31 -5.68
CA SER A 68 -11.20 -2.06 -6.67
C SER A 68 -10.76 -3.52 -6.79
N ALA A 69 -9.45 -3.79 -6.76
CA ALA A 69 -8.90 -5.15 -6.81
C ALA A 69 -9.35 -5.97 -5.60
N ILE A 70 -9.24 -5.42 -4.38
CA ILE A 70 -9.68 -6.09 -3.15
C ILE A 70 -11.19 -6.35 -3.17
N ALA A 71 -12.00 -5.39 -3.63
CA ALA A 71 -13.44 -5.58 -3.74
C ALA A 71 -13.81 -6.69 -4.74
N SER A 72 -13.09 -6.76 -5.86
CA SER A 72 -13.28 -7.81 -6.88
C SER A 72 -12.90 -9.20 -6.35
N ASP A 73 -11.77 -9.30 -5.64
CA ASP A 73 -11.32 -10.54 -5.01
C ASP A 73 -12.32 -11.03 -3.95
N ARG A 74 -12.73 -10.15 -3.03
CA ARG A 74 -13.74 -10.46 -2.00
C ARG A 74 -15.06 -10.94 -2.61
N THR A 75 -15.52 -10.28 -3.68
CA THR A 75 -16.74 -10.70 -4.39
C THR A 75 -16.59 -12.11 -4.98
N THR A 76 -15.44 -12.38 -5.60
CA THR A 76 -15.14 -13.69 -6.19
C THR A 76 -15.09 -14.77 -5.11
N ALA A 77 -14.42 -14.50 -3.99
CA ALA A 77 -14.33 -15.41 -2.86
C ALA A 77 -15.70 -15.67 -2.21
N SER A 78 -16.51 -14.64 -1.96
CA SER A 78 -17.88 -14.79 -1.44
C SER A 78 -18.74 -15.66 -2.36
N ASN A 79 -18.64 -15.47 -3.69
CA ASN A 79 -19.37 -16.31 -4.65
C ASN A 79 -18.92 -17.77 -4.59
N LYS A 80 -17.61 -18.01 -4.43
CA LYS A 80 -17.07 -19.37 -4.28
C LYS A 80 -17.58 -20.04 -3.00
N PHE A 81 -17.59 -19.34 -1.87
CA PHE A 81 -18.14 -19.86 -0.61
C PHE A 81 -19.63 -20.16 -0.70
N ASN A 82 -20.41 -19.33 -1.38
CA ASN A 82 -21.81 -19.62 -1.67
C ASN A 82 -21.97 -20.89 -2.51
N SER A 83 -21.13 -21.08 -3.54
CA SER A 83 -21.22 -22.25 -4.43
C SER A 83 -20.94 -23.59 -3.75
N ILE A 84 -20.13 -23.59 -2.69
CA ILE A 84 -19.80 -24.79 -1.90
C ILE A 84 -20.75 -24.99 -0.70
N GLY A 85 -21.82 -24.19 -0.59
CA GLY A 85 -22.83 -24.34 0.47
C GLY A 85 -22.46 -23.71 1.81
N HIS A 86 -21.51 -22.77 1.85
CA HIS A 86 -21.10 -22.06 3.06
C HIS A 86 -21.46 -20.55 3.02
N PRO A 87 -22.75 -20.18 3.02
CA PRO A 87 -23.18 -18.78 2.90
C PRO A 87 -22.79 -17.92 4.12
N GLU A 88 -22.69 -18.51 5.30
CA GLU A 88 -22.27 -17.79 6.52
C GLU A 88 -20.85 -17.24 6.41
N ILE A 89 -19.93 -18.00 5.80
CA ILE A 89 -18.55 -17.57 5.55
C ILE A 89 -18.52 -16.45 4.51
N ALA A 90 -19.35 -16.55 3.46
CA ALA A 90 -19.48 -15.52 2.44
C ALA A 90 -19.99 -14.19 3.04
N LYS A 91 -20.87 -14.26 4.05
CA LYS A 91 -21.40 -13.10 4.77
C LYS A 91 -20.32 -12.42 5.63
N ILE A 92 -19.58 -13.19 6.44
CA ILE A 92 -18.47 -12.67 7.24
C ILE A 92 -17.46 -11.95 6.35
N LEU A 93 -17.06 -12.55 5.23
CA LEU A 93 -16.08 -11.98 4.31
C LEU A 93 -16.51 -10.64 3.70
N LYS A 94 -17.83 -10.45 3.52
CA LYS A 94 -18.39 -9.20 2.96
C LYS A 94 -18.47 -8.08 3.99
N GLU A 95 -18.52 -8.42 5.27
CA GLU A 95 -18.57 -7.49 6.40
C GLU A 95 -17.16 -7.04 6.88
N MET A 96 -16.12 -7.79 6.51
CA MET A 96 -14.70 -7.40 6.65
C MET A 96 -14.29 -6.30 5.66
#